data_AF-A0AAF0S577-F1
#
_entry.id   AF-A0AAF0S577-F1
#
_cell.length_a   1.000
_cell.length_b   1.000
_cell.length_c   1.000
_cell.angle_alpha   90.00
_cell.angle_beta   90.00
_cell.angle_gamma   90.00
#
_symmetry.space_group_name_H-M   'P 1'
#
loop_
_entity.id
_entity.type
_entity.pdbx_description
1 polymer ?
#
loop_
_entity_poly.entity_id
_entity_poly.type
_entity_poly.pdbx_seq_one_letter_code
_entity_poly.pdbx_strand_id
1 'polypeptide(L)'
;MTLKKEGYVPRLIDSEVERCLSLFGAVNITGPKWCGKTWTSYNCCNSAILIADPKGNYQNRRLAMTDPTLIFKDDLPQLIDEWQDVPGIWDAVRYRIDDVDVRMDAE
;
A
#
# COMPACT_ATOMS: atom_id res chain seq x y z
N MET A 1 -13.38 4.81 -3.66
CA MET A 1 -13.93 5.03 -2.30
C MET A 1 -12.88 4.53 -1.33
N THR A 2 -12.47 5.35 -0.36
CA THR A 2 -11.44 4.97 0.62
C THR A 2 -11.85 3.74 1.43
N LEU A 3 -10.91 2.86 1.79
CA LEU A 3 -11.14 1.67 2.62
C LEU A 3 -11.36 1.98 4.12
N LYS A 4 -11.85 3.18 4.41
CA LYS A 4 -12.07 3.71 5.76
C LYS A 4 -12.89 2.72 6.58
N LYS A 5 -12.33 2.31 7.70
CA LYS A 5 -13.00 1.40 8.66
C LYS A 5 -14.12 2.15 9.40
N GLU A 6 -15.16 1.41 9.74
CA GLU A 6 -16.23 1.90 10.61
C GLU A 6 -15.64 2.36 11.96
N GLY A 7 -16.10 3.51 12.46
CA GLY A 7 -15.60 4.10 13.70
C GLY A 7 -14.22 4.76 13.62
N TYR A 8 -13.62 4.90 12.42
CA TYR A 8 -12.35 5.62 12.29
C TYR A 8 -12.51 7.12 12.61
N VAL A 9 -11.75 7.58 13.60
CA VAL A 9 -11.61 8.99 13.95
C VAL A 9 -10.39 9.56 13.20
N PRO A 10 -10.55 10.67 12.45
CA PRO A 10 -9.44 11.32 11.75
C PRO A 10 -8.26 11.63 12.69
N ARG A 11 -7.05 11.43 12.19
CA ARG A 11 -5.79 11.62 12.93
C ARG A 11 -4.99 12.77 12.33
N LEU A 12 -4.13 13.36 13.15
CA LEU A 12 -3.25 14.47 12.73
C LEU A 12 -2.34 14.12 11.55
N ILE A 13 -2.00 12.84 11.38
CA ILE A 13 -1.10 12.36 10.33
C ILE A 13 -1.82 12.15 8.98
N ASP A 14 -3.15 12.09 8.96
CA ASP A 14 -3.91 11.72 7.75
C ASP A 14 -3.66 12.73 6.62
N SER A 15 -3.72 14.03 6.94
CA SER A 15 -3.46 15.10 5.98
C SER A 15 -2.03 15.06 5.44
N GLU A 16 -1.07 14.65 6.27
CA GLU A 16 0.33 14.53 5.84
C GLU A 16 0.54 13.31 4.95
N VAL A 17 -0.14 12.19 5.22
CA VAL A 17 -0.11 11.01 4.35
C VAL A 17 -0.76 11.32 3.00
N GLU A 18 -1.91 11.97 2.99
CA GLU A 18 -2.59 12.42 1.76
C GLU A 18 -1.72 13.37 0.95
N ARG A 19 -1.08 14.36 1.61
CA ARG A 19 -0.13 15.28 0.98
C ARG A 19 1.09 14.55 0.41
N CYS A 20 1.65 13.58 1.13
CA CYS A 20 2.76 12.78 0.61
C CYS A 20 2.34 11.93 -0.59
N LEU A 21 1.16 11.32 -0.56
CA LEU A 21 0.63 10.53 -1.69
C LEU A 21 0.34 11.38 -2.93
N SER A 22 0.05 12.67 -2.78
CA SER A 22 -0.11 13.58 -3.91
C SER A 22 1.20 14.06 -4.52
N LEU A 23 2.33 13.85 -3.83
CA LEU A 23 3.65 14.34 -4.24
C LEU A 23 4.60 13.20 -4.64
N PHE A 24 4.39 12.00 -4.11
CA PHE A 24 5.26 10.85 -4.28
C PHE A 24 4.47 9.64 -4.77
N GLY A 25 5.06 8.85 -5.67
CA GLY A 25 4.45 7.62 -6.17
C GLY A 25 4.22 6.54 -5.11
N ALA A 26 4.90 6.60 -3.96
CA ALA A 26 4.61 5.77 -2.79
C ALA A 26 5.04 6.41 -1.47
N VAL A 27 4.37 6.01 -0.38
CA VAL A 27 4.65 6.43 0.99
C VAL A 27 4.82 5.21 1.88
N ASN A 28 5.95 5.13 2.60
CA ASN A 28 6.21 4.07 3.58
C ASN A 28 5.85 4.57 5.00
N ILE A 29 4.87 3.93 5.64
CA ILE A 29 4.41 4.30 6.99
C ILE A 29 5.03 3.34 8.01
N THR A 30 5.98 3.84 8.80
CA THR A 30 6.69 3.05 9.83
C THR A 30 6.34 3.48 11.25
N GLY A 31 6.48 2.56 12.22
CA GLY A 31 6.27 2.85 13.63
C GLY A 31 5.93 1.61 14.47
N PRO A 32 5.79 1.74 15.80
CA PRO A 32 5.54 0.63 16.71
C PRO A 32 4.28 -0.18 16.36
N LYS A 33 4.20 -1.44 16.81
CA LYS A 33 2.96 -2.21 16.70
C LYS A 33 1.84 -1.50 17.47
N TRP A 34 0.61 -1.64 16.97
CA TRP A 34 -0.62 -1.10 17.57
C TRP A 34 -0.74 0.43 17.65
N CYS A 35 0.12 1.22 17.00
CA CYS A 35 -0.05 2.68 16.95
C CYS A 35 -1.09 3.16 15.89
N GLY A 36 -1.68 2.24 15.10
CA GLY A 36 -2.74 2.57 14.14
C GLY A 36 -2.27 2.89 12.71
N LYS A 37 -1.06 2.47 12.33
CA LYS A 37 -0.52 2.62 10.96
C LYS A 37 -1.47 2.07 9.90
N THR A 38 -1.81 0.78 10.02
CA THR A 38 -2.67 0.10 9.06
C THR A 38 -4.04 0.77 8.93
N TRP A 39 -4.63 1.26 10.03
CA TRP A 39 -5.90 1.99 9.99
C TRP A 39 -5.80 3.34 9.29
N THR A 40 -4.70 4.06 9.51
CA THR A 40 -4.38 5.30 8.78
C THR A 40 -4.24 5.00 7.29
N SER A 41 -3.48 3.98 6.92
CA SER A 41 -3.32 3.57 5.52
C SER A 41 -4.64 3.18 4.86
N TYR A 42 -5.52 2.45 5.57
CA TYR A 42 -6.86 2.12 5.08
C TYR A 42 -7.70 3.38 4.80
N ASN A 43 -7.58 4.42 5.62
CA ASN A 43 -8.31 5.67 5.40
C ASN A 43 -7.83 6.42 4.14
N CYS A 44 -6.56 6.28 3.77
CA CYS A 44 -5.96 6.99 2.63
C CYS A 44 -5.87 6.17 1.33
N CYS A 45 -6.24 4.87 1.35
CA CYS A 45 -6.12 3.97 0.20
C CYS A 45 -7.48 3.51 -0.34
N ASN A 46 -7.56 3.23 -1.63
CA ASN A 46 -8.76 2.69 -2.29
C ASN A 46 -8.74 1.17 -2.40
N SER A 47 -7.54 0.57 -2.46
CA SER A 47 -7.37 -0.88 -2.43
C SER A 47 -6.33 -1.33 -1.40
N ALA A 48 -6.36 -2.60 -1.03
CA ALA A 48 -5.42 -3.17 -0.08
C ALA A 48 -5.04 -4.61 -0.43
N ILE A 49 -3.82 -4.99 -0.06
CA ILE A 49 -3.36 -6.36 0.07
C ILE A 49 -2.61 -6.54 1.39
N LEU A 50 -2.91 -7.64 2.07
CA LEU A 50 -2.32 -7.99 3.36
C LEU A 50 -1.41 -9.19 3.16
N ILE A 51 -0.09 -8.99 3.22
CA ILE A 51 0.89 -10.05 2.96
C ILE A 51 0.86 -11.12 4.05
N ALA A 52 0.60 -10.73 5.29
CA ALA A 52 0.51 -11.64 6.43
C ALA A 52 -0.88 -12.27 6.64
N ASP A 53 -1.87 -12.09 5.74
CA ASP A 53 -3.20 -12.70 5.88
C ASP A 53 -3.11 -14.24 5.73
N PRO A 54 -3.52 -15.03 6.75
CA PRO A 54 -3.43 -16.49 6.71
C PRO A 54 -4.43 -17.15 5.74
N LYS A 55 -5.41 -16.40 5.20
CA LYS A 55 -6.40 -16.94 4.25
C LYS A 55 -5.73 -17.66 3.07
N GLY A 56 -6.32 -18.79 2.67
CA GLY A 56 -5.83 -19.59 1.55
C GLY A 56 -4.39 -20.10 1.77
N ASN A 57 -3.98 -20.32 3.03
CA ASN A 57 -2.62 -20.69 3.41
C ASN A 57 -1.58 -19.63 2.97
N TYR A 58 -1.77 -18.39 3.44
CA TYR A 58 -0.93 -17.23 3.11
C TYR A 58 -0.83 -16.98 1.60
N GLN A 59 -1.97 -17.03 0.90
CA GLN A 59 -2.01 -16.93 -0.55
C GLN A 59 -1.35 -15.66 -1.09
N ASN A 60 -1.59 -14.50 -0.47
CA ASN A 60 -1.00 -13.23 -0.90
C ASN A 60 0.54 -13.25 -0.82
N ARG A 61 1.08 -13.79 0.27
CA ARG A 61 2.53 -13.94 0.43
C ARG A 61 3.11 -14.86 -0.63
N ARG A 62 2.46 -16.00 -0.90
CA ARG A 62 2.91 -16.96 -1.91
C ARG A 62 2.89 -16.37 -3.32
N LEU A 63 1.87 -15.59 -3.66
CA LEU A 63 1.81 -14.84 -4.91
C LEU A 63 2.99 -13.88 -5.01
N ALA A 64 3.20 -13.03 -4.00
CA ALA A 64 4.30 -12.07 -3.97
C ALA A 64 5.69 -12.73 -4.01
N MET A 65 5.86 -13.90 -3.38
CA MET A 65 7.12 -14.66 -3.45
C MET A 65 7.39 -15.26 -4.83
N THR A 66 6.33 -15.55 -5.60
CA THR A 66 6.46 -16.06 -6.96
C THR A 66 6.80 -14.92 -7.92
N ASP A 67 6.01 -13.84 -7.84
CA ASP A 67 6.21 -12.63 -8.60
C ASP A 67 5.55 -11.46 -7.82
N PRO A 68 6.35 -10.51 -7.30
CA PRO A 68 5.83 -9.36 -6.55
C PRO A 68 4.93 -8.44 -7.36
N THR A 69 4.93 -8.50 -8.70
CA THR A 69 4.07 -7.64 -9.52
C THR A 69 2.60 -8.07 -9.51
N LEU A 70 2.33 -9.35 -9.22
CA LEU A 70 0.98 -9.92 -9.22
C LEU A 70 0.08 -9.42 -8.09
N ILE A 71 0.65 -8.78 -7.07
CA ILE A 71 -0.12 -8.24 -5.95
C ILE A 71 -0.66 -6.83 -6.20
N PHE A 72 -0.21 -6.17 -7.27
CA PHE A 72 -0.63 -4.82 -7.58
C PHE A 72 -2.05 -4.76 -8.13
N LYS A 73 -2.77 -3.71 -7.73
CA LYS A 73 -4.13 -3.41 -8.16
C LYS A 73 -4.15 -2.06 -8.85
N ASP A 74 -5.11 -1.88 -9.76
CA ASP A 74 -5.24 -0.64 -10.53
C ASP A 74 -5.94 0.47 -9.73
N ASP A 75 -6.67 0.12 -8.67
CA ASP A 75 -7.33 1.08 -7.79
C ASP A 75 -6.33 1.69 -6.78
N LEU A 76 -5.66 2.75 -7.21
CA LEU A 76 -4.66 3.51 -6.46
C LEU A 76 -5.32 4.62 -5.62
N PRO A 77 -4.76 5.01 -4.46
CA PRO A 77 -3.59 4.42 -3.81
C PRO A 77 -3.88 3.02 -3.24
N GLN A 78 -2.89 2.13 -3.31
CA GLN A 78 -2.97 0.76 -2.80
C GLN A 78 -2.17 0.62 -1.49
N LEU A 79 -2.80 0.08 -0.46
CA LEU A 79 -2.13 -0.37 0.76
C LEU A 79 -1.48 -1.75 0.54
N ILE A 80 -0.17 -1.85 0.82
CA ILE A 80 0.55 -3.12 0.92
C ILE A 80 1.04 -3.27 2.36
N ASP A 81 0.31 -4.04 3.16
CA ASP A 81 0.62 -4.23 4.59
C ASP A 81 1.59 -5.40 4.79
N GLU A 82 2.54 -5.22 5.71
CA GLU A 82 3.62 -6.18 6.01
C GLU A 82 4.48 -6.57 4.78
N TRP A 83 4.80 -5.60 3.90
CA TRP A 83 5.60 -5.82 2.69
C TRP A 83 6.98 -6.43 2.98
N GLN A 84 7.57 -6.15 4.14
CA GLN A 84 8.91 -6.61 4.51
C GLN A 84 9.01 -8.14 4.65
N ASP A 85 7.89 -8.85 4.74
CA ASP A 85 7.85 -10.32 4.69
C ASP A 85 8.26 -10.86 3.31
N VAL A 86 8.19 -10.04 2.26
CA VAL A 86 8.64 -10.35 0.90
C VAL A 86 9.42 -9.13 0.38
N PRO A 87 10.74 -9.03 0.67
CA PRO A 87 11.54 -7.84 0.36
C PRO A 87 11.51 -7.39 -1.11
N GLY A 88 11.32 -8.31 -2.05
CA GLY A 88 11.21 -8.01 -3.49
C GLY A 88 10.02 -7.10 -3.86
N ILE A 89 9.02 -6.97 -2.98
CA ILE A 89 7.92 -5.99 -3.15
C ILE A 89 8.47 -4.56 -3.25
N TRP A 90 9.53 -4.23 -2.49
CA TRP A 90 10.12 -2.89 -2.50
C TRP A 90 10.61 -2.49 -3.90
N ASP A 91 11.33 -3.41 -4.56
CA ASP A 91 11.86 -3.17 -5.91
C ASP A 91 10.73 -3.11 -6.95
N ALA A 92 9.72 -3.97 -6.82
CA ALA A 92 8.57 -3.97 -7.70
C ALA A 92 7.73 -2.69 -7.58
N VAL A 93 7.59 -2.13 -6.37
CA VAL A 93 6.92 -0.84 -6.15
C VAL A 93 7.69 0.29 -6.85
N ARG A 94 9.02 0.33 -6.69
CA ARG A 94 9.86 1.34 -7.37
C ARG A 94 9.71 1.27 -8.89
N TYR A 95 9.80 0.07 -9.45
CA TYR A 95 9.63 -0.13 -10.89
C TYR A 95 8.23 0.27 -11.38
N ARG A 96 7.17 -0.04 -10.60
CA ARG A 96 5.80 0.36 -10.95
C ARG A 96 5.63 1.88 -10.94
N ILE A 97 6.23 2.58 -9.99
CA ILE A 97 6.19 4.05 -9.94
C ILE A 97 6.86 4.64 -11.18
N ASP A 98 8.06 4.16 -11.51
CA ASP A 98 8.80 4.62 -12.69
C ASP A 98 8.00 4.40 -13.99
N ASP A 99 7.27 3.27 -14.13
CA ASP A 99 6.42 3.00 -15.31
C ASP A 99 5.15 3.86 -15.35
N VAL A 100 4.56 4.20 -14.21
CA VAL A 100 3.36 5.03 -14.13
C VAL A 100 3.68 6.50 -14.42
N ASP A 101 4.79 7.03 -13.87
CA ASP A 101 5.21 8.41 -14.13
C ASP A 101 5.45 8.64 -15.63
N VAL A 102 6.09 7.68 -16.32
CA VAL A 102 6.31 7.75 -17.77
C VAL A 102 4.99 7.81 -18.57
N ARG A 103 3.91 7.19 -18.08
CA ARG A 103 2.61 7.21 -18.77
C ARG A 103 1.84 8.50 -18.52
N MET A 104 2.04 9.17 -17.39
CA MET A 104 1.42 10.46 -17.10
C MET A 104 2.08 11.63 -17.85
N ASP A 105 3.37 11.51 -18.18
CA ASP A 105 4.11 12.50 -19.00
C ASP A 105 3.87 12.32 -20.52
N ALA A 106 3.22 11.23 -20.94
CA ALA A 106 2.99 10.87 -22.34
C ALA A 106 1.60 11.28 -22.89
N GLU A 107 0.76 11.91 -22.07
CA GLU A 107 -0.53 12.53 -22.44
C GLU A 107 -0.48 14.06 -22.32
#